data_AF-A0A7G8V760-F1
#
_entry.id   AF-A0A7G8V760-F1
#
_cell.length_a   1.000
_cell.length_b   1.000
_cell.length_c   1.000
_cell.angle_alpha   90.00
_cell.angle_beta   90.00
_cell.angle_gamma   90.00
#
_symmetry.space_group_name_H-M   'P 1'
#
loop_
_entity.id
_entity.type
_entity.pdbx_description
1 polymer ?
#
loop_
_entity_poly.entity_id
_entity_poly.type
_entity_poly.pdbx_seq_one_letter_code
_entity_poly.pdbx_strand_id
1 'polypeptide(L)'
;MKFLNKMLATFDYHSWFELGQSLVPTTKYRLTIASAVISVSFPFIDRVFGLDAYAFAVLILVFMAELTSGLVAAHIRKEAISSMKLSRFSFKVFYYLVLIALPYVMSQSFKAHDRTAAATMFDWLHLFLLSQIVLENVVSILENLAVISGKDKTHWITKIQDKLNNLIS
;
A
#
# COMPACT_ATOMS: atom_id res chain seq x y z
N MET A 1 -17.83 31.33 26.30
CA MET A 1 -16.34 31.27 26.30
C MET A 1 -15.70 31.80 27.58
N LYS A 2 -16.10 32.96 28.15
CA LYS A 2 -15.47 33.52 29.37
C LYS A 2 -15.58 32.64 30.63
N PHE A 3 -16.70 31.93 30.82
CA PHE A 3 -16.90 31.03 31.97
C PHE A 3 -15.99 29.79 31.91
N LEU A 4 -15.91 29.15 30.75
CA LEU A 4 -15.05 27.97 30.56
C LEU A 4 -13.56 28.32 30.68
N ASN A 5 -13.12 29.49 30.19
CA ASN A 5 -11.74 29.94 30.36
C ASN A 5 -11.40 30.25 31.83
N LYS A 6 -12.37 30.75 32.63
CA LYS A 6 -12.18 30.91 34.08
C LYS A 6 -12.10 29.56 34.79
N MET A 7 -12.89 28.58 34.38
CA MET A 7 -12.86 27.23 34.94
C MET A 7 -11.53 26.54 34.66
N LEU A 8 -10.98 26.68 33.45
CA LEU A 8 -9.66 26.19 33.08
C LEU A 8 -8.53 26.80 33.93
N ALA A 9 -8.61 28.11 34.17
CA ALA A 9 -7.63 28.82 35.00
C ALA A 9 -7.65 28.36 36.48
N THR A 10 -8.80 27.88 37.00
CA THR A 10 -8.87 27.28 38.35
C THR A 10 -8.08 25.97 38.45
N PHE A 11 -7.88 25.28 37.33
CA PHE A 11 -7.07 24.06 37.23
C PHE A 11 -5.66 24.33 36.70
N ASP A 12 -5.22 25.59 36.71
CA ASP A 12 -3.90 26.03 36.23
C ASP A 12 -3.65 25.82 34.73
N TYR A 13 -4.73 25.70 33.94
CA TYR A 13 -4.67 25.70 32.47
C TYR A 13 -4.98 27.10 31.94
N HIS A 14 -3.99 27.76 31.35
CA HIS A 14 -4.10 29.09 30.76
C HIS A 14 -4.64 29.05 29.32
N SER A 15 -4.72 27.86 28.72
CA SER A 15 -5.34 27.67 27.41
C SER A 15 -6.00 26.29 27.26
N TRP A 16 -6.95 26.20 26.33
CA TRP A 16 -7.51 24.92 25.90
C TRP A 16 -6.45 23.96 25.32
N PHE A 17 -5.34 24.51 24.83
CA PHE A 17 -4.21 23.75 24.34
C PHE A 17 -3.44 23.06 25.47
N GLU A 18 -3.24 23.73 26.61
CA GLU A 18 -2.59 23.15 27.79
C GLU A 18 -3.45 22.04 28.43
N LEU A 19 -4.78 22.22 28.47
CA LEU A 19 -5.70 21.15 28.86
C LEU A 19 -5.56 19.94 27.90
N GLY A 20 -5.54 20.18 26.59
CA GLY A 20 -5.34 19.14 25.58
C GLY A 20 -4.00 18.41 25.74
N GLN A 21 -2.91 19.13 26.04
CA GLN A 21 -1.61 18.55 26.34
C GLN A 21 -1.60 17.73 27.64
N SER A 22 -2.39 18.11 28.64
CA SER A 22 -2.51 17.32 29.87
C SER A 22 -3.37 16.06 29.69
N LEU A 23 -4.41 16.12 28.87
CA LEU A 23 -5.28 14.97 28.57
C LEU A 23 -4.59 13.97 27.65
N VAL A 24 -3.68 14.46 26.80
CA VAL A 24 -2.94 13.65 25.83
C VAL A 24 -1.43 13.96 25.97
N PRO A 25 -0.79 13.55 27.09
CA PRO A 25 0.62 13.85 27.36
C PRO A 25 1.56 13.23 26.34
N THR A 26 1.07 12.25 25.56
CA THR A 26 1.75 11.66 24.40
C THR A 26 2.03 12.66 23.29
N THR A 27 1.33 13.81 23.22
CA THR A 27 1.66 14.90 22.29
C THR A 27 2.92 15.68 22.67
N LYS A 28 3.31 15.63 23.95
CA LYS A 28 4.50 16.30 24.48
C LYS A 28 5.80 15.62 24.03
N TYR A 29 5.73 14.33 23.70
CA TYR A 29 6.87 13.52 23.26
C TYR A 29 6.65 13.06 21.81
N ARG A 30 7.40 13.66 20.88
CA ARG A 30 7.32 13.33 19.43
C ARG A 30 7.48 11.84 19.13
N LEU A 31 8.25 11.12 19.95
CA LEU A 31 8.45 9.67 19.84
C LEU A 31 7.15 8.89 20.09
N THR A 32 6.29 9.38 21.00
CA THR A 32 5.04 8.72 21.35
C THR A 32 3.94 8.95 20.32
N ILE A 33 3.95 10.11 19.64
CA ILE A 33 3.11 10.34 18.47
C ILE A 33 3.51 9.39 17.34
N ALA A 34 4.82 9.25 17.08
CA ALA A 34 5.33 8.33 16.07
C ALA A 34 4.95 6.87 16.38
N SER A 35 5.11 6.42 17.64
CA SER A 35 4.71 5.07 18.03
C SER A 35 3.20 4.87 17.94
N ALA A 36 2.38 5.86 18.32
CA ALA A 36 0.93 5.77 18.22
C ALA A 36 0.45 5.64 16.76
N VAL A 37 1.03 6.41 15.84
CA VAL A 37 0.72 6.30 14.41
C VAL A 37 1.06 4.91 13.90
N ILE A 38 2.27 4.41 14.20
CA ILE A 38 2.72 3.06 13.80
C ILE A 38 1.78 1.98 14.36
N SER A 39 1.41 2.08 15.64
CA SER A 39 0.53 1.09 16.30
C SER A 39 -0.89 1.06 15.73
N VAL A 40 -1.43 2.19 15.26
CA VAL A 40 -2.77 2.25 14.66
C VAL A 40 -2.76 1.81 13.19
N SER A 41 -1.64 2.00 12.48
CA SER A 41 -1.52 1.64 11.06
C SER A 41 -1.56 0.14 10.80
N PHE A 42 -0.91 -0.68 11.63
CA PHE A 42 -0.82 -2.13 11.35
C PHE A 42 -2.18 -2.86 11.43
N PRO A 43 -3.01 -2.68 12.48
CA PRO A 43 -4.34 -3.29 12.50
C PRO A 43 -5.25 -2.76 11.39
N PHE A 44 -5.04 -1.51 10.95
CA PHE A 44 -5.76 -0.94 9.84
C PHE A 44 -5.41 -1.61 8.51
N ILE A 45 -4.12 -1.88 8.27
CA ILE A 45 -3.66 -2.58 7.05
C ILE A 45 -4.30 -3.97 6.96
N ASP A 46 -4.25 -4.75 8.04
CA ASP A 46 -4.83 -6.09 8.06
C ASP A 46 -6.35 -6.04 7.83
N ARG A 47 -7.07 -5.14 8.53
CA ARG A 47 -8.53 -4.99 8.35
C ARG A 47 -8.97 -4.51 6.98
N VAL A 48 -8.14 -3.76 6.26
CA VAL A 48 -8.52 -3.18 4.98
C VAL A 48 -8.07 -4.05 3.82
N PHE A 49 -6.85 -4.56 3.86
CA PHE A 49 -6.24 -5.27 2.75
C PHE A 49 -6.17 -6.78 2.97
N GLY A 50 -6.38 -7.28 4.19
CA GLY A 50 -6.25 -8.70 4.48
C GLY A 50 -4.83 -9.24 4.34
N LEU A 51 -3.86 -8.35 4.51
CA LEU A 51 -2.44 -8.63 4.44
C LEU A 51 -1.84 -8.40 5.81
N ASP A 52 -1.02 -9.34 6.26
CA ASP A 52 -0.17 -9.08 7.42
C ASP A 52 0.82 -7.94 7.12
N ALA A 53 1.42 -7.40 8.19
CA ALA A 53 2.33 -6.27 8.08
C ALA A 53 3.55 -6.55 7.18
N TYR A 54 4.02 -7.80 7.12
CA TYR A 54 5.17 -8.19 6.31
C TYR A 54 4.80 -8.29 4.83
N ALA A 55 3.68 -8.93 4.51
CA ALA A 55 3.16 -9.04 3.15
C ALA A 55 2.88 -7.66 2.55
N PHE A 56 2.26 -6.77 3.33
CA PHE A 56 2.03 -5.39 2.90
C PHE A 56 3.35 -4.63 2.71
N ALA A 57 4.33 -4.78 3.61
CA ALA A 57 5.65 -4.16 3.45
C ALA A 57 6.35 -4.62 2.15
N VAL A 58 6.29 -5.91 1.83
CA VAL A 58 6.82 -6.46 0.57
C VAL A 58 6.07 -5.88 -0.64
N LEU A 59 4.75 -5.73 -0.57
CA LEU A 59 3.97 -5.11 -1.65
C LEU A 59 4.41 -3.66 -1.90
N ILE A 60 4.66 -2.89 -0.84
CA ILE A 60 5.21 -1.53 -0.97
C ILE A 60 6.61 -1.55 -1.60
N LEU A 61 7.47 -2.50 -1.20
CA LEU A 61 8.79 -2.65 -1.83
C LEU A 61 8.68 -2.98 -3.33
N VAL A 62 7.70 -3.79 -3.73
CA VAL A 62 7.43 -4.08 -5.15
C VAL A 62 7.01 -2.82 -5.91
N PHE A 63 6.13 -2.00 -5.36
CA PHE A 63 5.75 -0.72 -5.96
C PHE A 63 6.95 0.23 -6.07
N MET A 64 7.78 0.31 -5.03
CA MET A 64 9.00 1.11 -5.07
C MET A 64 9.98 0.60 -6.14
N ALA A 65 10.16 -0.71 -6.26
CA ALA A 65 11.01 -1.32 -7.28
C ALA A 65 10.52 -1.03 -8.70
N GLU A 66 9.21 -1.12 -8.95
CA GLU A 66 8.61 -0.75 -10.24
C GLU A 66 8.86 0.73 -10.56
N LEU A 67 8.61 1.63 -9.60
CA LEU A 67 8.81 3.06 -9.79
C LEU A 67 10.29 3.37 -10.07
N THR A 68 11.21 2.87 -9.24
CA THR A 68 12.64 3.15 -9.39
C THR A 68 13.19 2.56 -10.69
N SER A 69 12.81 1.32 -11.04
CA SER A 69 13.24 0.70 -12.29
C SER A 69 12.69 1.45 -13.51
N GLY A 70 11.44 1.92 -13.46
CA GLY A 70 10.84 2.72 -14.52
C GLY A 70 11.52 4.08 -14.70
N LEU A 71 11.88 4.75 -13.61
CA LEU A 71 12.61 6.02 -13.65
C LEU A 71 14.01 5.85 -14.24
N VAL A 72 14.74 4.80 -13.84
CA VAL A 72 16.09 4.50 -14.38
C VAL A 72 15.99 4.14 -15.86
N ALA A 73 15.03 3.30 -16.26
CA ALA A 73 14.80 2.96 -17.66
C ALA A 73 14.46 4.18 -18.52
N ALA A 74 13.63 5.10 -18.01
CA ALA A 74 13.30 6.35 -18.70
C ALA A 74 14.53 7.25 -18.88
N HIS A 75 15.40 7.32 -17.87
CA HIS A 75 16.65 8.06 -17.94
C HIS A 75 17.60 7.48 -19.01
N ILE A 76 17.75 6.15 -19.07
CA ILE A 76 18.57 5.46 -20.07
C ILE A 76 18.04 5.72 -21.49
N ARG A 77 16.72 5.75 -21.66
CA ARG A 77 16.06 6.09 -22.93
C ARG A 77 16.08 7.58 -23.27
N LYS A 78 16.66 8.43 -22.41
CA LYS A 78 16.67 9.90 -22.53
C LYS A 78 15.26 10.50 -22.67
N GLU A 79 14.25 9.85 -22.10
CA GLU A 79 12.89 10.36 -22.10
C GLU A 79 12.70 11.34 -20.93
N ALA A 80 11.95 12.42 -21.16
CA ALA A 80 11.62 13.35 -20.08
C ALA A 80 10.77 12.64 -19.01
N ILE A 81 11.17 12.80 -17.75
CA ILE A 81 10.35 12.43 -16.60
C ILE A 81 9.25 13.48 -16.49
N SER A 82 8.05 13.13 -16.95
CA SER A 82 6.89 14.01 -16.85
C SER A 82 6.04 13.66 -15.63
N SER A 83 5.41 14.67 -15.04
CA SER A 83 4.40 14.51 -13.98
C SER A 83 3.28 13.54 -14.38
N MET A 84 2.95 13.50 -15.69
CA MET A 84 1.97 12.58 -16.25
C MET A 84 2.38 11.11 -16.07
N LYS A 85 3.66 10.76 -16.23
CA LYS A 85 4.14 9.38 -16.03
C LYS A 85 4.04 8.96 -14.55
N LEU A 86 4.44 9.85 -13.64
CA LEU A 86 4.32 9.61 -12.20
C LEU A 86 2.85 9.52 -11.75
N SER A 87 1.97 10.33 -12.34
CA SER A 87 0.54 10.28 -12.09
C SER A 87 -0.06 8.95 -12.52
N ARG A 88 0.33 8.40 -13.67
CA ARG A 88 -0.13 7.08 -14.15
C ARG A 88 0.29 5.97 -13.19
N PHE A 89 1.53 6.00 -12.69
CA PHE A 89 1.99 5.05 -11.68
C PHE A 89 1.19 5.17 -10.38
N SER A 90 1.00 6.40 -9.87
CA SER A 90 0.24 6.63 -8.63
C SER A 90 -1.22 6.16 -8.77
N PHE A 91 -1.83 6.41 -9.94
CA PHE A 91 -3.16 5.91 -10.27
C PHE A 91 -3.19 4.38 -10.29
N LYS A 92 -2.22 3.72 -10.95
CA LYS A 92 -2.08 2.26 -10.96
C LYS A 92 -2.05 1.68 -9.54
N VAL A 93 -1.18 2.23 -8.68
CA VAL A 93 -1.06 1.80 -7.27
C VAL A 93 -2.39 1.98 -6.52
N PHE A 94 -3.06 3.12 -6.70
CA PHE A 94 -4.35 3.37 -6.07
C PHE A 94 -5.40 2.31 -6.46
N TYR A 95 -5.53 2.00 -7.75
CA TYR A 95 -6.48 0.98 -8.20
C TYR A 95 -6.12 -0.41 -7.68
N TYR A 96 -4.84 -0.76 -7.60
CA TYR A 96 -4.41 -2.02 -7.01
C TYR A 96 -4.80 -2.14 -5.55
N LEU A 97 -4.58 -1.08 -4.76
CA LEU A 97 -5.00 -1.05 -3.36
C LEU A 97 -6.52 -1.21 -3.22
N VAL A 98 -7.31 -0.55 -4.07
CA VAL A 98 -8.78 -0.70 -4.08
C VAL A 98 -9.20 -2.11 -4.47
N LEU A 99 -8.58 -2.70 -5.50
CA LEU A 99 -8.89 -4.05 -5.99
C LEU A 99 -8.52 -5.16 -5.00
N ILE A 100 -7.53 -4.92 -4.13
CA ILE A 100 -7.19 -5.80 -3.01
C ILE A 100 -8.19 -5.60 -1.87
N ALA A 101 -8.43 -4.35 -1.47
CA ALA A 101 -9.25 -4.05 -0.31
C ALA A 101 -10.73 -4.43 -0.48
N LEU A 102 -11.30 -4.14 -1.65
CA LEU A 102 -12.73 -4.36 -1.91
C LEU A 102 -13.17 -5.81 -1.67
N PRO A 103 -12.59 -6.84 -2.32
CA PRO A 103 -13.01 -8.22 -2.12
C PRO A 103 -12.72 -8.71 -0.69
N TYR A 104 -11.62 -8.27 -0.07
CA TYR A 104 -11.32 -8.64 1.31
C TYR A 104 -12.38 -8.11 2.30
N VAL A 105 -12.67 -6.81 2.24
CA VAL A 105 -13.66 -6.17 3.11
C VAL A 105 -15.05 -6.76 2.87
N MET A 106 -15.42 -7.05 1.61
CA MET A 106 -16.66 -7.76 1.28
C MET A 106 -16.70 -9.14 1.93
N SER A 107 -15.63 -9.94 1.83
CA SER A 107 -15.55 -11.25 2.48
C SER A 107 -15.76 -11.16 3.99
N GLN A 108 -15.03 -10.25 4.67
CA GLN A 108 -15.17 -10.06 6.12
C GLN A 108 -16.59 -9.62 6.51
N SER A 109 -17.21 -8.75 5.72
CA SER A 109 -18.60 -8.33 5.92
C SER A 109 -19.56 -9.52 5.80
N PHE A 110 -19.40 -10.38 4.79
CA PHE A 110 -20.25 -11.56 4.64
C PHE A 110 -20.02 -12.60 5.74
N LYS A 111 -18.79 -12.78 6.23
CA LYS A 111 -18.48 -13.63 7.39
C LYS A 111 -19.19 -13.14 8.64
N ALA A 112 -19.20 -11.83 8.88
CA ALA A 112 -19.87 -11.23 10.03
C ALA A 112 -21.40 -11.37 10.02
N HIS A 113 -22.00 -11.67 8.85
CA HIS A 113 -23.45 -11.89 8.69
C HIS A 113 -23.80 -13.36 8.38
N ASP A 114 -22.92 -14.30 8.71
CA ASP A 114 -23.10 -15.75 8.51
C ASP A 114 -23.40 -16.17 7.06
N ARG A 115 -22.95 -15.37 6.07
CA ARG A 115 -23.11 -15.65 4.63
C ARG A 115 -21.87 -16.35 4.08
N THR A 116 -21.63 -17.57 4.54
CA THR A 116 -20.39 -18.34 4.28
C THR A 116 -20.07 -18.52 2.79
N ALA A 117 -21.06 -18.86 1.95
CA ALA A 117 -20.83 -19.05 0.51
C ALA A 117 -20.35 -17.77 -0.20
N ALA A 118 -20.96 -16.62 0.13
CA ALA A 118 -20.55 -15.33 -0.43
C ALA A 118 -19.17 -14.92 0.08
N ALA A 119 -18.90 -15.12 1.38
CA ALA A 119 -17.58 -14.88 1.96
C ALA A 119 -16.48 -15.68 1.24
N THR A 120 -16.68 -16.98 1.02
CA THR A 120 -15.70 -17.83 0.32
C THR A 120 -15.44 -17.35 -1.11
N MET A 121 -16.48 -16.93 -1.83
CA MET A 121 -16.35 -16.39 -3.18
C MET A 121 -15.47 -15.12 -3.20
N PHE A 122 -15.70 -14.19 -2.27
CA PHE A 122 -14.93 -12.95 -2.17
C PHE A 122 -13.51 -13.18 -1.63
N ASP A 123 -13.30 -14.15 -0.74
CA ASP A 123 -11.94 -14.58 -0.32
C ASP A 123 -11.15 -15.11 -1.51
N TRP A 124 -11.76 -15.97 -2.34
CA TRP A 124 -11.12 -16.49 -3.54
C TRP A 124 -10.79 -15.36 -4.53
N LEU A 125 -11.73 -14.44 -4.75
CA LEU A 125 -11.52 -13.28 -5.61
C LEU A 125 -10.38 -12.37 -5.09
N HIS A 126 -10.30 -12.17 -3.77
CA HIS A 126 -9.22 -11.42 -3.15
C HIS A 126 -7.85 -12.06 -3.45
N LEU A 127 -7.71 -13.36 -3.21
CA LEU A 127 -6.46 -14.09 -3.49
C LEU A 127 -6.10 -14.07 -4.98
N PHE A 128 -7.10 -14.22 -5.86
CA PHE A 128 -6.91 -14.16 -7.30
C PHE A 128 -6.39 -12.79 -7.75
N LEU A 129 -7.07 -11.70 -7.35
CA LEU A 129 -6.68 -10.34 -7.72
C LEU A 129 -5.32 -9.96 -7.14
N LEU A 130 -5.04 -10.31 -5.89
CA LEU A 130 -3.74 -10.09 -5.27
C LEU A 130 -2.62 -10.77 -6.08
N SER A 131 -2.83 -12.04 -6.45
CA SER A 131 -1.86 -12.80 -7.25
C SER A 131 -1.64 -12.18 -8.62
N GLN A 132 -2.71 -11.75 -9.29
CA GLN A 132 -2.64 -11.07 -10.59
C GLN A 132 -1.88 -9.75 -10.50
N ILE A 133 -2.14 -8.95 -9.47
CA ILE A 133 -1.43 -7.68 -9.23
C ILE A 133 0.05 -7.94 -9.03
N VAL A 134 0.42 -8.86 -8.14
CA VAL A 134 1.84 -9.20 -7.90
C VAL A 134 2.52 -9.66 -9.18
N LEU A 135 1.86 -10.52 -9.98
CA LEU A 135 2.41 -10.97 -11.26
C LEU A 135 2.61 -9.81 -12.24
N GLU A 136 1.63 -8.92 -12.38
CA GLU A 136 1.69 -7.75 -13.26
C GLU A 136 2.83 -6.79 -12.85
N ASN A 137 3.01 -6.57 -11.54
CA ASN A 137 4.15 -5.79 -11.04
C ASN A 137 5.50 -6.46 -11.35
N VAL A 138 5.61 -7.79 -11.18
CA VAL A 138 6.84 -8.54 -11.53
C VAL A 138 7.15 -8.41 -13.01
N VAL A 139 6.14 -8.60 -13.87
CA VAL A 139 6.30 -8.42 -15.33
C VAL A 139 6.77 -7.01 -15.65
N SER A 140 6.13 -5.98 -15.07
CA SER A 140 6.53 -4.59 -15.29
C SER A 140 7.97 -4.28 -14.86
N ILE A 141 8.42 -4.85 -13.73
CA ILE A 141 9.81 -4.73 -13.27
C ILE A 141 10.76 -5.43 -14.25
N LEU A 142 10.44 -6.64 -14.70
CA LEU A 142 11.27 -7.39 -15.66
C LEU A 142 11.42 -6.64 -16.99
N GLU A 143 10.34 -6.02 -17.47
CA GLU A 143 10.39 -5.17 -18.66
C GLU A 143 11.34 -3.99 -18.48
N ASN A 144 11.26 -3.28 -17.35
CA ASN A 144 12.16 -2.16 -17.05
C ASN A 144 13.62 -2.63 -16.93
N LEU A 145 13.86 -3.78 -16.29
CA LEU A 145 15.19 -4.38 -16.19
C LEU A 145 15.76 -4.79 -17.55
N ALA A 146 14.94 -5.28 -18.48
CA ALA A 146 15.38 -5.60 -19.83
C ALA A 146 15.93 -4.35 -20.53
N VAL A 147 15.21 -3.23 -20.43
CA VAL A 147 15.62 -1.93 -20.98
C VAL A 147 16.92 -1.45 -20.34
N ILE A 148 17.03 -1.54 -19.01
CA ILE A 148 18.24 -1.15 -18.28
C ILE A 148 19.45 -1.98 -18.74
N SER A 149 19.21 -3.24 -19.09
CA SER A 149 20.24 -4.15 -19.61
C SER A 149 20.56 -3.95 -21.10
N GLY A 150 19.95 -2.96 -21.77
CA GLY A 150 20.12 -2.71 -23.20
C GLY A 150 19.45 -3.77 -24.10
N LYS A 151 18.50 -4.54 -23.57
CA LYS A 151 17.77 -5.59 -24.29
C LYS A 151 16.36 -5.12 -24.67
N ASP A 152 15.73 -5.86 -25.57
CA ASP A 152 14.31 -5.67 -25.87
C ASP A 152 13.43 -5.89 -24.63
N LYS A 153 12.38 -5.08 -24.52
CA LYS A 153 11.48 -5.05 -23.35
C LYS A 153 10.95 -6.43 -22.95
N THR A 154 10.70 -7.28 -23.94
CA THR A 154 10.14 -8.63 -23.76
C THR A 154 11.19 -9.70 -23.42
N HIS A 155 12.49 -9.39 -23.46
CA HIS A 155 13.55 -10.40 -23.38
C HIS A 155 13.45 -11.34 -22.17
N TRP A 156 13.27 -10.78 -20.97
CA TRP A 156 13.17 -11.59 -19.76
C TRP A 156 11.85 -12.36 -19.67
N ILE A 157 10.77 -11.82 -20.24
CA ILE A 157 9.46 -12.48 -20.30
C ILE A 157 9.56 -13.70 -21.22
N THR A 158 10.10 -13.54 -22.42
CA THR A 158 10.28 -14.64 -23.39
C THR A 158 11.15 -15.73 -22.80
N LYS A 159 12.25 -15.37 -22.13
CA LYS A 159 13.13 -16.35 -21.48
C LYS A 159 12.43 -17.17 -20.39
N ILE A 160 11.51 -16.57 -19.64
CA ILE A 160 10.69 -17.29 -18.65
C ILE A 160 9.70 -18.21 -19.35
N GLN A 161 9.02 -17.73 -20.39
CA GLN A 161 8.09 -18.53 -21.20
C GLN A 161 8.77 -19.75 -21.81
N ASP A 162 9.94 -19.58 -22.43
CA ASP A 162 10.73 -20.67 -23.00
C ASP A 162 11.10 -21.71 -21.95
N LYS A 163 11.52 -21.26 -20.76
CA LYS A 163 11.89 -22.17 -19.67
C LYS A 163 10.69 -22.94 -19.11
N LEU A 164 9.52 -22.31 -19.02
CA LEU A 164 8.29 -22.98 -18.59
C LEU A 164 7.82 -23.98 -19.63
N ASN A 165 7.84 -23.62 -20.91
CA ASN A 165 7.47 -24.53 -22.00
C ASN A 165 8.38 -25.77 -22.02
N ASN A 166 9.68 -25.59 -21.77
CA ASN A 166 10.63 -26.70 -21.68
C ASN A 166 10.48 -27.59 -20.44
N LEU A 167 9.77 -27.14 -19.39
CA LEU A 167 9.49 -27.94 -18.20
C LEU A 167 8.19 -28.74 -18.32
N ILE A 168 7.29 -28.30 -19.20
CA ILE A 168 5.98 -28.92 -19.44
C ILE A 168 6.04 -29.86 -20.66
N SER A 169 6.97 -29.59 -21.58
CA SER A 169 7.39 -30.49 -22.68
C SER A 169 8.26 -31.64 -22.18
#